data_AF-A0A486VRQ5-F1
#
_entry.id   AF-A0A486VRQ5-F1
#
_cell.length_a   1.000
_cell.length_b   1.000
_cell.length_c   1.000
_cell.angle_alpha   90.00
_cell.angle_beta   90.00
_cell.angle_gamma   90.00
#
_symmetry.space_group_name_H-M   'P 1'
#
loop_
_entity.id
_entity.type
_entity.pdbx_description
1 polymer ?
#
loop_
_entity_poly.entity_id
_entity_poly.type
_entity_poly.pdbx_seq_one_letter_code
_entity_poly.pdbx_strand_id
1 'polypeptide(L)' 'MNEQQPFEAIRKSDEAGREYWSARNLGPLLDYKEWRNFYKVIAKAII' A
#
# COMPACT_ATOMS: atom_id res chain seq x y z
N MET A 1 -5.42 -7.08 -21.39
CA MET A 1 -6.29 -6.77 -20.24
C MET A 1 -5.76 -7.49 -19.01
N ASN A 2 -4.85 -6.87 -18.26
CA ASN A 2 -4.62 -7.22 -16.85
C ASN A 2 -4.12 -5.98 -16.08
N GLU A 3 -4.71 -4.83 -16.38
CA GLU A 3 -4.43 -3.52 -15.77
C GLU A 3 -5.18 -3.31 -14.44
N GLN A 4 -5.75 -4.38 -13.86
CA GLN A 4 -6.82 -4.28 -12.87
C GLN A 4 -6.36 -4.40 -11.41
N GLN A 5 -5.09 -4.67 -11.13
CA GLN A 5 -4.65 -4.95 -9.75
C GLN A 5 -3.38 -4.17 -9.38
N PRO A 6 -3.48 -2.83 -9.31
CA PRO A 6 -2.34 -1.97 -8.98
C PRO A 6 -1.70 -2.31 -7.63
N PHE A 7 -2.49 -2.81 -6.68
CA PHE A 7 -2.00 -3.27 -5.38
C PHE A 7 -1.16 -4.56 -5.48
N GLU A 8 -1.51 -5.49 -6.37
CA GLU A 8 -0.75 -6.74 -6.54
C GLU A 8 0.58 -6.49 -7.24
N ALA A 9 0.63 -5.52 -8.16
CA ALA A 9 1.86 -5.13 -8.85
C ALA A 9 2.95 -4.60 -7.89
N ILE A 10 2.57 -4.05 -6.74
CA ILE A 10 3.50 -3.50 -5.74
C ILE A 10 3.59 -4.35 -4.46
N ARG A 11 2.98 -5.54 -4.46
CA ARG A 11 2.99 -6.49 -3.34
C ARG A 11 4.41 -7.03 -3.15
N LYS A 12 4.88 -7.02 -1.90
CA LYS A 12 6.16 -7.60 -1.50
C LYS A 12 5.93 -8.73 -0.51
N SER A 13 6.88 -9.64 -0.44
CA SER A 13 6.89 -10.74 0.51
C SER A 13 8.16 -10.67 1.34
N ASP A 14 8.03 -10.90 2.65
CA ASP A 14 9.17 -11.01 3.56
C ASP A 14 9.71 -12.45 3.59
N GLU A 15 10.86 -12.69 4.21
CA GLU A 15 11.45 -14.02 4.39
C GLU A 15 10.51 -14.99 5.13
N ALA A 16 9.62 -14.46 5.98
CA ALA A 16 8.58 -15.23 6.65
C ALA A 16 7.35 -15.57 5.76
N GLY A 17 7.37 -15.23 4.47
CA GLY A 17 6.27 -15.44 3.54
C GLY A 17 5.07 -14.49 3.75
N ARG A 18 5.24 -13.44 4.56
CA ARG A 18 4.20 -12.45 4.84
C ARG A 18 4.16 -11.38 3.74
N GLU A 19 2.95 -11.08 3.28
CA GLU A 19 2.72 -10.07 2.27
C GLU A 19 2.69 -8.67 2.90
N TYR A 20 3.41 -7.72 2.31
CA TYR A 20 3.43 -6.33 2.75
C TYR A 20 3.55 -5.37 1.57
N TRP A 21 3.18 -4.11 1.81
CA TRP A 21 3.23 -3.04 0.81
C TRP A 21 4.06 -1.89 1.35
N SER A 22 4.88 -1.29 0.48
CA SER A 22 5.58 -0.06 0.83
C SER A 22 4.61 1.11 0.83
N ALA A 23 4.56 1.89 1.93
CA ALA A 23 3.72 3.08 2.06
C ALA A 23 3.96 4.10 0.92
N ARG A 24 5.18 4.14 0.38
CA ARG A 24 5.55 5.03 -0.75
C ARG A 24 4.88 4.62 -2.07
N ASN A 25 4.67 3.33 -2.27
CA ASN A 25 3.97 2.81 -3.45
C ASN A 25 2.45 2.79 -3.24
N LEU A 26 2.01 2.60 -1.99
CA LEU A 26 0.60 2.51 -1.62
C LEU A 26 -0.10 3.88 -1.61
N GLY A 27 0.59 4.93 -1.16
CA GLY A 27 0.06 6.30 -1.10
C GLY A 27 -0.50 6.83 -2.44
N PRO A 28 0.27 6.85 -3.54
CA PRO A 28 -0.23 7.34 -4.83
C PRO A 28 -1.35 6.48 -5.43
N LEU A 29 -1.40 5.17 -5.13
CA LEU A 29 -2.51 4.30 -5.58
C LEU A 29 -3.85 4.63 -4.92
N LEU A 30 -3.79 5.25 -3.75
CA LEU A 30 -4.96 5.69 -2.99
C LEU A 30 -5.19 7.20 -3.15
N ASP A 31 -4.60 7.81 -4.18
CA ASP A 31 -4.69 9.22 -4.55
C ASP A 31 -4.17 10.20 -3.46
N TYR A 32 -3.32 9.73 -2.54
CA TYR A 32 -2.72 10.60 -1.54
C TYR A 32 -1.49 11.33 -2.10
N LYS A 33 -1.63 12.65 -2.31
CA LYS A 33 -0.51 13.55 -2.65
C LYS A 33 0.55 13.65 -1.56
N GLU A 34 0.16 13.52 -0.29
CA GLU A 34 1.05 13.61 0.86
C GLU A 34 1.00 12.35 1.73
N TRP A 35 2.14 11.67 1.88
CA TRP A 35 2.28 10.43 2.66
C TRP A 35 1.88 10.59 4.14
N ARG A 36 1.93 11.81 4.69
CA ARG A 36 1.53 12.11 6.08
C ARG A 36 0.02 11.96 6.31
N ASN A 37 -0.80 12.31 5.32
CA ASN A 37 -2.25 12.13 5.39
C ASN A 37 -2.59 10.64 5.26
N PHE A 38 -1.81 9.91 4.48
CA PHE A 38 -1.94 8.48 4.34
C PHE A 38 -1.63 7.72 5.64
N TYR A 39 -0.60 8.14 6.40
CA TYR A 39 -0.25 7.52 7.69
C TYR A 39 -1.41 7.50 8.68
N LYS A 40 -2.21 8.59 8.75
CA LYS A 40 -3.39 8.68 9.63
C LYS A 40 -4.46 7.64 9.29
N VAL A 41 -4.61 7.30 8.02
CA VAL A 41 -5.61 6.33 7.55
C VAL A 41 -5.16 4.90 7.84
N ILE A 42 -3.89 4.60 7.62
CA ILE A 42 -3.30 3.30 8.02
C ILE A 42 -3.41 3.11 9.54
N ALA A 43 -3.09 4.13 10.33
CA ALA A 43 -3.23 4.09 11.79
C ALA A 43 -4.68 3.79 12.24
N LYS A 44 -5.69 4.30 11.51
CA LYS A 44 -7.10 3.98 11.76
C LYS A 44 -7.49 2.56 11.35
N ALA A 45 -6.91 2.04 10.26
CA ALA A 45 -7.24 0.73 9.73
C ALA A 45 -6.62 -0.44 10.52
N ILE A 46 -5.63 -0.15 11.38
CA ILE A 46 -5.02 -1.14 12.29
C ILE A 46 -5.96 -1.52 13.46
N ILE A 47 -6.99 -0.70 13.74
CA ILE A 47 -7.93 -0.87 14.85
C ILE A 47 -9.04 -1.86 14.48
#